data_AF-A0A7C7UP97-F1
#
_entry.id   AF-A0A7C7UP97-F1
#
_cell.length_a   1.000
_cell.length_b   1.000
_cell.length_c   1.000
_cell.angle_alpha   90.00
_cell.angle_beta   90.00
_cell.angle_gamma   90.00
#
_symmetry.space_group_name_H-M   'P 1'
#
loop_
_entity.id
_entity.type
_entity.pdbx_description
1 polymer ?
#
loop_
_entity_poly.entity_id
_entity_poly.type
_entity_poly.pdbx_seq_one_letter_code
_entity_poly.pdbx_strand_id
1 'polypeptide(L)'
;MGKLILVLGGARSGKSTYAQKLAGEITARSGRVAYVATGVACDDEMRARIEQHRHSRPLEWATIEAPTEVAQAIQGAGGEYAVMIVDCLTTLITNWLAERGQLEEPTESMAELEKTILGRVGELVRAARGARSTVIMVSNEVGLGVVPGFKAGRVFRDLAGLANQLMAREADEVYVMWAGIPQKIKEDATRMQEMSVRARTKGAVFLKELVLITLFAALTALGARVAIPLPFTPVPVTLQVLFPLLAGLLLGSKRGALSQVEYVAAGLAGLPVFAKGGSGPAYFLGPTGGYLLGFVVAAFVVGELAVRMRASGKGAIFLASLGGVAVIYLCGALWLAGWLGIAGHLSPIACLTQAWRLGVLPFIAVDVAKALAVAAVTEGGRRWLELLQGGRYG
;
A
#
# COMPACT_ATOMS: atom_id res chain seq x y z
N MET A 1 1.83 15.88 -22.78
CA MET A 1 3.27 16.04 -23.06
C MET A 1 3.92 14.68 -22.84
N GLY A 2 4.93 14.34 -23.64
CA GLY A 2 5.69 13.11 -23.42
C GLY A 2 6.62 13.25 -22.23
N LYS A 3 7.12 12.12 -21.71
CA LYS A 3 8.11 12.12 -20.63
C LYS A 3 9.54 12.23 -21.18
N LEU A 4 10.45 12.83 -20.43
CA LEU A 4 11.89 12.68 -20.63
C LEU A 4 12.43 11.62 -19.65
N ILE A 5 12.96 10.54 -20.18
CA ILE A 5 13.52 9.43 -19.39
C ILE A 5 15.00 9.31 -19.70
N LEU A 6 15.84 9.22 -18.67
CA LEU A 6 17.28 9.01 -18.82
C LEU A 6 17.67 7.60 -18.37
N VAL A 7 18.41 6.88 -19.22
CA VAL A 7 18.97 5.56 -18.94
C VAL A 7 20.51 5.65 -18.99
N LEU A 8 21.14 5.54 -17.82
CA LEU A 8 22.57 5.68 -17.58
C LEU A 8 23.22 4.33 -17.21
N GLY A 9 24.55 4.26 -17.27
CA GLY A 9 25.32 3.10 -16.82
C GLY A 9 26.59 2.84 -17.64
N GLY A 10 27.42 1.92 -17.15
CA GLY A 10 28.72 1.59 -17.76
C GLY A 10 28.63 0.93 -19.14
N ALA A 11 29.77 0.73 -19.79
CA ALA A 11 29.84 -0.01 -21.05
C ALA A 11 29.27 -1.44 -20.89
N ARG A 12 28.50 -1.91 -21.88
CA ARG A 12 27.84 -3.24 -21.88
C ARG A 12 26.96 -3.54 -20.65
N SER A 13 26.47 -2.53 -19.93
CA SER A 13 25.59 -2.74 -18.76
C SER A 13 24.13 -3.06 -19.08
N GLY A 14 23.76 -3.19 -20.37
CA GLY A 14 22.39 -3.49 -20.82
C GLY A 14 21.48 -2.28 -21.07
N LYS A 15 22.03 -1.06 -21.14
CA LYS A 15 21.26 0.19 -21.33
C LYS A 15 20.38 0.21 -22.56
N SER A 16 20.94 -0.10 -23.73
CA SER A 16 20.21 -0.04 -24.99
C SER A 16 19.08 -1.08 -25.01
N THR A 17 19.34 -2.31 -24.53
CA THR A 17 18.31 -3.35 -24.39
C THR A 17 17.18 -2.93 -23.45
N TYR A 18 17.52 -2.31 -22.30
CA TYR A 18 16.52 -1.82 -21.37
C TYR A 18 15.71 -0.65 -21.95
N ALA A 19 16.36 0.30 -22.64
CA ALA A 19 15.69 1.41 -23.32
C ALA A 19 14.72 0.91 -24.39
N GLN A 20 15.09 -0.11 -25.17
CA GLN A 20 14.22 -0.75 -26.15
C GLN A 20 13.02 -1.44 -25.48
N LYS A 21 13.27 -2.20 -24.41
CA LYS A 21 12.20 -2.84 -23.63
C LYS A 21 11.21 -1.81 -23.09
N LEU A 22 11.70 -0.73 -22.49
CA LEU A 22 10.89 0.35 -21.96
C LEU A 22 10.06 1.04 -23.05
N ALA A 23 10.63 1.28 -24.23
CA ALA A 23 9.89 1.80 -25.37
C ALA A 23 8.76 0.87 -25.83
N GLY A 24 9.01 -0.44 -25.87
CA GLY A 24 7.99 -1.45 -26.19
C GLY A 24 6.85 -1.46 -25.16
N GLU A 25 7.17 -1.39 -23.86
CA GLU A 25 6.16 -1.33 -22.79
C GLU A 25 5.28 -0.08 -22.89
N ILE A 26 5.86 1.07 -23.23
CA ILE A 26 5.12 2.33 -23.39
C ILE A 26 4.21 2.29 -24.63
N THR A 27 4.69 1.70 -25.73
CA THR A 27 3.96 1.67 -27.01
C THR A 27 2.96 0.52 -27.15
N ALA A 28 2.98 -0.46 -26.23
CA ALA A 28 2.07 -1.62 -26.23
C ALA A 28 0.56 -1.29 -26.29
N ARG A 29 0.17 -0.03 -26.00
CA ARG A 29 -1.22 0.44 -26.08
C ARG A 29 -1.60 1.14 -27.38
N SER A 30 -0.61 1.69 -28.11
CA SER A 30 -0.70 2.27 -29.45
C SER A 30 0.53 3.17 -29.67
N GLY A 31 1.15 3.13 -30.84
CA GLY A 31 2.11 4.15 -31.26
C GLY A 31 3.40 3.59 -31.87
N ARG A 32 4.05 4.41 -32.70
CA ARG A 32 5.32 4.06 -33.36
C ARG A 32 6.51 4.47 -32.49
N VAL A 33 7.61 3.73 -32.60
CA VAL A 33 8.90 4.05 -31.99
C VAL A 33 9.86 4.55 -33.07
N ALA A 34 10.58 5.63 -32.78
CA ALA A 34 11.72 6.06 -33.57
C ALA A 34 13.02 5.86 -32.76
N TYR A 35 14.05 5.33 -33.42
CA TYR A 35 15.40 5.25 -32.89
C TYR A 35 16.25 6.34 -33.54
N VAL A 36 16.73 7.28 -32.74
CA VAL A 36 17.60 8.38 -33.16
C VAL A 36 19.05 7.97 -32.92
N ALA A 37 19.75 7.65 -34.01
CA ALA A 37 21.13 7.17 -33.96
C ALA A 37 22.11 8.34 -34.02
N THR A 38 23.00 8.44 -33.02
CA THR A 38 24.07 9.46 -32.98
C THR A 38 25.43 8.92 -33.43
N GLY A 39 25.57 7.60 -33.61
CA GLY A 39 26.81 6.96 -34.02
C GLY A 39 27.25 7.32 -35.44
N VAL A 40 28.52 7.67 -35.61
CA VAL A 40 29.19 7.83 -36.91
C VAL A 40 30.17 6.68 -37.05
N ALA A 41 30.17 5.92 -38.15
CA ALA A 41 31.07 4.78 -38.32
C ALA A 41 32.51 5.23 -38.63
N CYS A 42 33.23 5.68 -37.61
CA CYS A 42 34.59 6.23 -37.73
C CYS A 42 35.69 5.15 -37.82
N ASP A 43 35.42 3.96 -37.29
CA ASP A 43 36.34 2.81 -37.28
C ASP A 43 35.57 1.49 -37.48
N ASP A 44 36.30 0.41 -37.73
CA ASP A 44 35.71 -0.91 -38.01
C ASP A 44 34.98 -1.51 -36.79
N GLU A 45 35.38 -1.16 -35.56
CA GLU A 45 34.72 -1.61 -34.33
C GLU A 45 33.35 -0.92 -34.16
N MET A 46 33.28 0.38 -34.44
CA MET A 46 32.08 1.19 -34.40
C MET A 46 31.14 0.81 -35.53
N ARG A 47 31.66 0.45 -36.72
CA ARG A 47 30.86 -0.10 -37.83
C ARG A 47 30.21 -1.42 -37.43
N ALA A 48 30.97 -2.35 -36.85
CA ALA A 48 30.44 -3.63 -36.37
C ALA A 48 29.38 -3.45 -35.25
N ARG A 49 29.59 -2.49 -34.35
CA ARG A 49 28.60 -2.14 -33.30
C ARG A 49 27.33 -1.52 -33.87
N ILE A 50 27.44 -0.63 -34.85
CA ILE A 50 26.28 -0.03 -35.53
C ILE A 50 25.47 -1.11 -36.24
N GLU A 51 26.14 -2.04 -36.92
CA GLU A 51 25.49 -3.16 -37.61
C GLU A 51 24.78 -4.09 -36.62
N GLN A 52 25.47 -4.52 -35.55
CA GLN A 52 24.85 -5.33 -34.49
C GLN A 52 23.64 -4.63 -33.84
N HIS A 53 23.71 -3.32 -33.63
CA HIS A 53 22.58 -2.53 -33.12
C HIS A 53 21.44 -2.37 -34.13
N ARG A 54 21.72 -2.34 -35.45
CA ARG A 54 20.66 -2.36 -36.48
C ARG A 54 19.93 -3.70 -36.49
N HIS A 55 20.65 -4.81 -36.36
CA HIS A 55 20.08 -6.16 -36.32
C HIS A 55 19.26 -6.49 -35.06
N SER A 56 19.54 -5.84 -33.93
CA SER A 56 18.81 -6.08 -32.67
C SER A 56 17.52 -5.26 -32.53
N ARG A 57 17.23 -4.35 -33.47
CA ARG A 57 16.02 -3.51 -33.46
C ARG A 57 14.86 -4.23 -34.16
N PRO A 58 13.62 -4.09 -33.67
CA PRO A 58 12.45 -4.49 -34.44
C PRO A 58 12.41 -3.75 -35.79
N LEU A 59 12.15 -4.48 -36.89
CA LEU A 59 12.08 -3.92 -38.25
C LEU A 59 11.03 -2.82 -38.41
N GLU A 60 10.04 -2.79 -37.52
CA GLU A 60 8.93 -1.83 -37.51
C GLU A 60 9.34 -0.43 -37.00
N TRP A 61 10.53 -0.29 -36.41
CA TRP A 61 10.98 0.97 -35.83
C TRP A 61 11.67 1.84 -36.86
N ALA A 62 11.25 3.10 -36.96
CA ALA A 62 11.92 4.08 -37.80
C ALA A 62 13.32 4.37 -37.24
N THR A 63 14.32 4.50 -38.10
CA THR A 63 15.66 4.97 -37.72
C THR A 63 15.86 6.37 -38.29
N ILE A 64 16.21 7.32 -37.43
CA ILE A 64 16.56 8.70 -37.79
C ILE A 64 18.04 8.89 -37.49
N GLU A 65 18.85 9.14 -38.52
CA GLU A 65 20.28 9.40 -38.33
C GLU A 65 20.47 10.89 -38.01
N ALA A 66 20.98 11.17 -36.80
CA ALA A 66 21.20 12.52 -36.32
C ALA A 66 22.52 12.57 -35.53
N PRO A 67 23.67 12.59 -36.23
CA PRO A 67 24.98 12.52 -35.60
C PRO A 67 25.25 13.71 -34.68
N THR A 68 24.81 14.92 -35.05
CA THR A 68 25.00 16.14 -34.25
C THR A 68 23.72 16.93 -33.99
N GLU A 69 22.70 16.80 -34.84
CA GLU A 69 21.46 17.61 -34.82
C GLU A 69 20.25 16.89 -34.18
N VAL A 70 20.45 16.22 -33.04
CA VAL A 70 19.41 15.43 -32.35
C VAL A 70 18.22 16.30 -31.90
N ALA A 71 18.47 17.52 -31.44
CA ALA A 71 17.41 18.42 -30.99
C ALA A 71 16.42 18.75 -32.13
N GLN A 72 16.94 18.98 -33.34
CA GLN A 72 16.14 19.23 -34.54
C GLN A 72 15.35 17.98 -34.93
N ALA A 73 15.97 16.80 -34.88
CA ALA A 73 15.30 15.53 -35.15
C ALA A 73 14.12 15.28 -34.20
N ILE A 74 14.28 15.58 -32.90
CA ILE A 74 13.19 15.46 -31.91
C ILE A 74 12.07 16.46 -32.20
N GLN A 75 12.40 17.71 -32.54
CA GLN A 75 11.38 18.73 -32.85
C GLN A 75 10.60 18.39 -34.13
N GLY A 76 11.28 17.91 -35.18
CA GLY A 76 10.66 17.55 -36.46
C GLY A 76 9.79 16.29 -36.38
N ALA A 77 10.19 15.30 -35.57
CA ALA A 77 9.51 14.00 -35.48
C ALA A 77 8.61 13.84 -34.23
N GLY A 78 8.65 14.79 -33.29
CA GLY A 78 8.04 14.67 -31.96
C GLY A 78 6.50 14.61 -31.90
N GLY A 79 5.82 14.69 -33.05
CA GLY A 79 4.39 14.46 -33.20
C GLY A 79 4.02 13.16 -33.93
N GLU A 80 4.99 12.51 -34.57
CA GLU A 80 4.77 11.33 -35.42
C GLU A 80 4.92 10.02 -34.62
N TYR A 81 5.80 10.02 -33.62
CA TYR A 81 6.14 8.85 -32.82
C TYR A 81 5.63 8.99 -31.40
N ALA A 82 5.22 7.87 -30.79
CA ALA A 82 4.85 7.86 -29.37
C ALA A 82 6.09 7.86 -28.47
N VAL A 83 7.16 7.20 -28.91
CA VAL A 83 8.45 7.11 -28.19
C VAL A 83 9.61 7.36 -29.14
N MET A 84 10.60 8.13 -28.69
CA MET A 84 11.86 8.34 -29.38
C MET A 84 13.02 7.89 -28.48
N ILE A 85 13.84 6.94 -28.92
CA ILE A 85 15.04 6.50 -28.20
C ILE A 85 16.24 7.21 -28.81
N VAL A 86 17.01 7.94 -28.01
CA VAL A 86 18.26 8.57 -28.44
C VAL A 86 19.43 7.78 -27.87
N ASP A 87 20.28 7.23 -28.73
CA ASP A 87 21.43 6.40 -28.35
C ASP A 87 22.68 6.84 -29.12
N CYS A 88 23.66 7.50 -28.49
CA CYS A 88 23.67 7.99 -27.09
C CYS A 88 24.23 9.40 -26.94
N LEU A 89 23.93 10.01 -25.78
CA LEU A 89 24.41 11.35 -25.39
C LEU A 89 25.93 11.45 -25.37
N THR A 90 26.63 10.42 -24.88
CA THR A 90 28.11 10.44 -24.85
C THR A 90 28.72 10.44 -26.25
N THR A 91 28.13 9.70 -27.20
CA THR A 91 28.57 9.75 -28.61
C THR A 91 28.27 11.11 -29.24
N LEU A 92 27.15 11.73 -28.88
CA LEU A 92 26.81 13.07 -29.34
C LEU A 92 27.83 14.11 -28.87
N ILE A 93 28.27 14.02 -27.61
CA ILE A 93 29.35 14.87 -27.07
C ILE A 93 30.66 14.63 -27.81
N THR A 94 31.03 13.38 -28.09
CA THR A 94 32.20 13.03 -28.91
C THR A 94 32.12 13.70 -30.28
N ASN A 95 30.98 13.63 -30.95
CA ASN A 95 30.79 14.23 -32.28
C ASN A 95 30.90 15.77 -32.23
N TRP A 96 30.34 16.41 -31.21
CA TRP A 96 30.46 17.86 -31.04
C TRP A 96 31.89 18.32 -30.72
N LEU A 97 32.66 17.52 -29.97
CA LEU A 97 34.10 17.78 -29.79
C LEU A 97 34.86 17.58 -31.10
N ALA A 98 34.46 16.61 -31.93
CA ALA A 98 35.04 16.35 -33.25
C ALA A 98 34.87 17.54 -34.20
N GLU A 99 33.65 18.09 -34.30
CA GLU A 99 33.33 19.26 -35.13
C GLU A 99 34.21 20.48 -34.81
N ARG A 100 34.76 20.54 -33.59
CA ARG A 100 35.62 21.62 -33.11
C ARG A 100 37.11 21.27 -33.14
N GLY A 101 37.48 20.08 -33.61
CA GLY A 101 38.86 19.59 -33.60
C GLY A 101 39.44 19.36 -32.20
N GLN A 102 38.59 19.07 -31.20
CA GLN A 102 38.97 18.97 -29.78
C GLN A 102 39.09 17.51 -29.28
N LEU A 103 38.98 16.52 -30.16
CA LEU A 103 38.99 15.10 -29.79
C LEU A 103 40.35 14.54 -29.37
N GLU A 104 41.43 14.98 -30.03
CA GLU A 104 42.77 14.43 -29.82
C GLU A 104 43.58 15.35 -28.89
N GLU A 105 43.76 16.60 -29.30
CA GLU A 105 44.46 17.63 -28.53
C GLU A 105 43.54 18.82 -28.28
N PRO A 106 42.76 18.81 -27.18
CA PRO A 106 41.89 19.94 -26.86
C PRO A 106 42.73 21.19 -26.62
N THR A 107 42.55 22.20 -27.46
CA THR A 107 43.21 23.51 -27.36
C THR A 107 42.35 24.53 -26.65
N GLU A 108 41.02 24.39 -26.75
CA GLU A 108 40.05 25.28 -26.10
C GLU A 108 40.11 25.12 -24.57
N SER A 109 39.74 26.19 -23.87
CA SER A 109 39.65 26.15 -22.41
C SER A 109 38.47 25.30 -21.96
N MET A 110 38.57 24.68 -20.78
CA MET A 110 37.47 23.87 -20.24
C MET A 110 36.18 24.68 -20.10
N ALA A 111 36.26 25.96 -19.74
CA ALA A 111 35.11 26.84 -19.59
C ALA A 111 34.38 27.10 -20.92
N GLU A 112 35.11 27.26 -22.03
CA GLU A 112 34.53 27.43 -23.36
C GLU A 112 33.85 26.14 -23.85
N LEU A 113 34.52 25.01 -23.64
CA LEU A 113 33.98 23.69 -23.97
C LEU A 113 32.72 23.39 -23.17
N GLU A 114 32.75 23.61 -21.86
CA GLU A 114 31.61 23.42 -20.97
C GLU A 114 30.42 24.28 -21.42
N LYS A 115 30.63 25.59 -21.62
CA LYS A 115 29.59 26.52 -22.08
C LYS A 115 28.95 26.04 -23.39
N THR A 116 29.76 25.61 -24.34
CA THR A 116 29.30 25.21 -25.68
C THR A 116 28.54 23.89 -25.64
N ILE A 117 29.13 22.87 -25.00
CA ILE A 117 28.55 21.53 -24.95
C ILE A 117 27.29 21.53 -24.08
N LEU A 118 27.31 22.13 -22.89
CA LEU A 118 26.12 22.20 -22.04
C LEU A 118 25.03 23.09 -22.65
N GLY A 119 25.38 24.09 -23.45
CA GLY A 119 24.43 24.84 -24.28
C GLY A 119 23.64 23.93 -25.23
N ARG A 120 24.34 23.08 -25.98
CA ARG A 120 23.73 22.08 -26.88
C ARG A 120 22.92 21.02 -26.12
N VAL A 121 23.40 20.56 -24.95
CA VAL A 121 22.61 19.66 -24.09
C VAL A 121 21.33 20.35 -23.59
N GLY A 122 21.38 21.64 -23.26
CA GLY A 122 20.21 22.42 -22.87
C GLY A 122 19.18 22.58 -24.01
N GLU A 123 19.64 22.72 -25.26
CA GLU A 123 18.75 22.68 -26.44
C GLU A 123 18.08 21.32 -26.60
N LEU A 124 18.84 20.23 -26.44
CA LEU A 124 18.34 18.86 -26.49
C LEU A 124 17.29 18.60 -25.39
N VAL A 125 17.54 19.05 -24.16
CA VAL A 125 16.57 18.96 -23.07
C VAL A 125 15.29 19.74 -23.40
N ARG A 126 15.42 20.97 -23.91
CA ARG A 126 14.24 21.78 -24.30
C ARG A 126 13.43 21.10 -25.40
N ALA A 127 14.10 20.53 -26.42
CA ALA A 127 13.45 19.77 -27.47
C ALA A 127 12.71 18.54 -26.92
N ALA A 128 13.36 17.77 -26.05
CA ALA A 128 12.77 16.57 -25.47
C ALA A 128 11.56 16.88 -24.56
N ARG A 129 11.66 17.92 -23.72
CA ARG A 129 10.54 18.37 -22.87
C ARG A 129 9.38 18.99 -23.67
N GLY A 130 9.70 19.64 -24.79
CA GLY A 130 8.70 20.23 -25.70
C GLY A 130 7.96 19.21 -26.55
N ALA A 131 8.49 17.98 -26.67
CA ALA A 131 7.93 16.94 -27.52
C ALA A 131 6.61 16.36 -26.95
N ARG A 132 5.73 15.90 -27.85
CA ARG A 132 4.58 15.08 -27.47
C ARG A 132 5.00 13.63 -27.27
N SER A 133 6.02 13.17 -27.98
CA SER A 133 6.67 11.87 -27.80
C SER A 133 7.36 11.76 -26.45
N THR A 134 7.32 10.58 -25.84
CA THR A 134 8.23 10.23 -24.74
C THR A 134 9.65 10.05 -25.29
N VAL A 135 10.63 10.78 -24.75
CA VAL A 135 12.02 10.71 -25.18
C VAL A 135 12.82 9.90 -24.16
N ILE A 136 13.42 8.80 -24.60
CA ILE A 136 14.33 7.97 -23.80
C ILE A 136 15.76 8.30 -24.23
N MET A 137 16.48 9.04 -23.40
CA MET A 137 17.88 9.38 -23.58
C MET A 137 18.76 8.28 -22.99
N VAL A 138 19.60 7.65 -23.81
CA VAL A 138 20.64 6.72 -23.35
C VAL A 138 21.96 7.47 -23.21
N SER A 139 22.68 7.23 -22.12
CA SER A 139 24.01 7.81 -21.90
C SER A 139 24.92 6.87 -21.11
N ASN A 140 26.23 7.01 -21.27
CA ASN A 140 27.20 6.23 -20.52
C ASN A 140 27.62 6.97 -19.23
N GLU A 141 27.83 6.19 -18.17
CA GLU A 141 28.57 6.64 -16.99
C GLU A 141 30.06 6.30 -17.18
N VAL A 142 30.93 7.30 -17.13
CA VAL A 142 32.37 7.21 -17.44
C VAL A 142 33.26 7.70 -16.29
N GLY A 143 32.68 8.24 -15.21
CA GLY A 143 33.37 8.84 -14.08
C GLY A 143 33.71 7.89 -12.93
N LEU A 144 33.32 6.61 -13.01
CA LEU A 144 33.57 5.61 -11.94
C LEU A 144 34.95 4.93 -12.03
N GLY A 145 35.77 5.28 -13.02
CA GLY A 145 37.11 4.72 -13.25
C GLY A 145 38.26 5.65 -12.82
N VAL A 146 39.49 5.25 -13.16
CA VAL A 146 40.70 6.05 -12.93
C VAL A 146 40.68 7.29 -13.84
N VAL A 147 41.26 8.40 -13.35
CA VAL A 147 41.44 9.63 -14.15
C VAL A 147 42.26 9.31 -15.41
N PRO A 148 41.79 9.67 -16.62
CA PRO A 148 42.56 9.44 -17.85
C PRO A 148 43.92 10.14 -17.83
N GLY A 149 44.95 9.44 -18.33
CA GLY A 149 46.32 9.98 -18.42
C GLY A 149 46.47 11.14 -19.40
N PHE A 150 45.62 11.20 -20.44
CA PHE A 150 45.65 12.22 -21.50
C PHE A 150 44.56 13.28 -21.34
N LYS A 151 44.82 14.49 -21.87
CA LYS A 151 43.96 15.69 -21.69
C LYS A 151 42.55 15.48 -22.26
N ALA A 152 42.45 14.96 -23.49
CA ALA A 152 41.16 14.73 -24.14
C ALA A 152 40.23 13.82 -23.33
N GLY A 153 40.77 12.75 -22.75
CA GLY A 153 39.99 11.83 -21.92
C GLY A 153 39.44 12.50 -20.66
N ARG A 154 40.21 13.37 -20.01
CA ARG A 154 39.75 14.14 -18.85
C ARG A 154 38.64 15.12 -19.23
N VAL A 155 38.85 15.89 -20.30
CA VAL A 155 37.85 16.83 -20.84
C VAL A 155 36.54 16.11 -21.18
N PHE A 156 36.61 15.02 -21.94
CA PHE A 156 35.43 14.24 -22.30
C PHE A 156 34.70 13.68 -21.08
N ARG A 157 35.44 13.07 -20.13
CA ARG A 157 34.87 12.52 -18.89
C ARG A 157 34.11 13.58 -18.11
N ASP A 158 34.71 14.75 -17.93
CA ASP A 158 34.13 15.82 -17.12
C ASP A 158 32.90 16.42 -17.82
N LEU A 159 32.96 16.67 -19.14
CA LEU A 159 31.82 17.13 -19.92
C LEU A 159 30.67 16.12 -19.95
N ALA A 160 30.96 14.83 -20.11
CA ALA A 160 29.96 13.77 -20.05
C ALA A 160 29.26 13.71 -18.69
N GLY A 161 30.02 13.85 -17.60
CA GLY A 161 29.48 13.92 -16.24
C GLY A 161 28.54 15.13 -16.04
N LEU A 162 28.95 16.31 -16.49
CA LEU A 162 28.12 17.52 -16.42
C LEU A 162 26.86 17.42 -17.29
N ALA A 163 26.97 16.86 -18.50
CA ALA A 163 25.84 16.62 -19.38
C ALA A 163 24.84 15.62 -18.79
N ASN A 164 25.33 14.53 -18.19
CA ASN A 164 24.50 13.56 -17.47
C ASN A 164 23.74 14.20 -16.31
N GLN A 165 24.39 15.09 -15.54
CA GLN A 165 23.75 15.83 -14.45
C GLN A 165 22.62 16.74 -14.96
N LEU A 166 22.89 17.52 -16.03
CA LEU A 166 21.88 18.40 -16.62
C LEU A 166 20.68 17.60 -17.15
N MET A 167 20.93 16.50 -17.86
CA MET A 167 19.89 15.61 -18.37
C MET A 167 19.08 14.98 -17.21
N ALA A 168 19.75 14.48 -16.18
CA ALA A 168 19.11 13.83 -15.02
C ALA A 168 18.27 14.82 -14.19
N ARG A 169 18.73 16.06 -14.07
CA ARG A 169 17.99 17.14 -13.41
C ARG A 169 16.64 17.39 -14.09
N GLU A 170 16.61 17.33 -15.41
CA GLU A 170 15.45 17.70 -16.21
C GLU A 170 14.58 16.50 -16.61
N ALA A 171 15.10 15.28 -16.53
CA ALA A 171 14.34 14.05 -16.78
C ALA A 171 13.26 13.79 -15.71
N ASP A 172 12.12 13.26 -16.10
CA ASP A 172 11.06 12.81 -15.20
C ASP A 172 11.47 11.52 -14.47
N GLU A 173 12.20 10.66 -15.15
CA GLU A 173 12.65 9.37 -14.64
C GLU A 173 14.12 9.14 -14.99
N VAL A 174 14.90 8.60 -14.03
CA VAL A 174 16.32 8.28 -14.25
C VAL A 174 16.58 6.86 -13.79
N TYR A 175 17.18 6.08 -14.67
CA TYR A 175 17.57 4.69 -14.45
C TYR A 175 19.08 4.55 -14.55
N VAL A 176 19.68 3.79 -13.64
CA VAL A 176 21.07 3.34 -13.72
C VAL A 176 21.07 1.85 -13.97
N MET A 177 21.85 1.41 -14.94
CA MET A 177 21.95 0.01 -15.36
C MET A 177 23.19 -0.65 -14.79
N TRP A 178 22.99 -1.74 -14.05
CA TRP A 178 24.03 -2.57 -13.46
C TRP A 178 23.89 -4.01 -13.96
N ALA A 179 24.84 -4.50 -14.76
CA ALA A 179 24.83 -5.89 -15.26
C ALA A 179 23.47 -6.35 -15.85
N GLY A 180 22.78 -5.47 -16.59
CA GLY A 180 21.45 -5.72 -17.17
C GLY A 180 20.27 -5.43 -16.23
N ILE A 181 20.53 -5.09 -14.97
CA ILE A 181 19.51 -4.79 -13.96
C ILE A 181 19.25 -3.27 -13.89
N PRO A 182 18.01 -2.81 -14.12
CA PRO A 182 17.65 -1.40 -14.00
C PRO A 182 17.40 -1.01 -12.55
N GLN A 183 18.11 -0.01 -12.05
CA GLN A 183 17.83 0.67 -10.80
C GLN A 183 17.26 2.05 -11.09
N LYS A 184 15.99 2.28 -10.73
CA LYS A 184 15.37 3.59 -10.84
C LYS A 184 15.84 4.48 -9.68
N ILE A 185 16.51 5.58 -9.99
CA ILE A 185 17.07 6.52 -9.00
C ILE A 185 16.33 7.86 -8.93
N LYS A 186 15.51 8.17 -9.94
CA LYS A 186 14.58 9.31 -9.93
C LYS A 186 13.21 8.84 -10.39
N GLU A 187 12.20 9.15 -9.59
CA GLU A 187 10.80 8.91 -9.92
C GLU A 187 10.08 10.21 -10.26
N ASP A 188 9.04 10.08 -11.08
CA ASP A 188 8.06 11.12 -11.35
C ASP A 188 7.51 11.65 -10.02
N ALA A 189 7.68 12.94 -9.76
CA ALA A 189 7.35 13.60 -8.49
C ALA A 189 5.89 13.33 -8.06
N THR A 190 5.00 13.14 -9.04
CA THR A 190 3.59 12.81 -8.86
C THR A 190 3.39 11.51 -8.07
N ARG A 191 4.22 10.49 -8.32
CA ARG A 191 4.10 9.16 -7.72
C ARG A 191 4.63 9.09 -6.29
N MET A 192 5.67 9.88 -5.96
CA MET A 192 6.15 10.04 -4.58
C MET A 192 5.07 10.67 -3.68
N GLN A 193 4.34 11.64 -4.22
CA GLN A 193 3.26 12.30 -3.50
C GLN A 193 2.10 11.33 -3.21
N GLU A 194 1.70 10.51 -4.18
CA GLU A 194 0.69 9.45 -4.00
C GLU A 194 1.11 8.39 -2.98
N MET A 195 2.38 7.95 -2.98
CA MET A 195 2.87 6.94 -2.03
C MET A 195 2.88 7.46 -0.58
N SER A 196 3.34 8.70 -0.38
CA SER A 196 3.37 9.33 0.94
C SER A 196 1.97 9.55 1.53
N VAL A 197 1.00 9.94 0.70
CA VAL A 197 -0.41 10.06 1.09
C VAL A 197 -0.97 8.69 1.48
N ARG A 198 -0.75 7.66 0.66
CA ARG A 198 -1.27 6.30 0.92
C ARG A 198 -0.75 5.69 2.22
N ALA A 199 0.53 5.92 2.55
CA ALA A 199 1.12 5.46 3.81
C ALA A 199 0.48 6.16 5.02
N ARG A 200 0.28 7.48 4.96
CA ARG A 200 -0.40 8.27 6.00
C ARG A 200 -1.85 7.84 6.18
N THR A 201 -2.57 7.55 5.09
CA THR A 201 -3.96 7.08 5.17
C THR A 201 -4.08 5.72 5.83
N LYS A 202 -3.18 4.76 5.54
CA LYS A 202 -3.19 3.43 6.18
C LYS A 202 -2.95 3.51 7.69
N GLY A 203 -2.00 4.32 8.15
CA GLY A 203 -1.72 4.50 9.57
C GLY A 203 -2.91 5.09 10.34
N ALA A 204 -3.57 6.10 9.78
CA ALA A 204 -4.74 6.72 10.39
C ALA A 204 -5.94 5.76 10.49
N VAL A 205 -6.16 4.90 9.48
CA VAL A 205 -7.23 3.89 9.51
C VAL A 205 -6.96 2.83 10.59
N PHE A 206 -5.72 2.34 10.68
CA PHE A 206 -5.34 1.34 11.69
C PHE A 206 -5.53 1.86 13.13
N LEU A 207 -5.08 3.08 13.43
CA LEU A 207 -5.24 3.66 14.76
C LEU A 207 -6.70 3.83 15.16
N LYS A 208 -7.56 4.25 14.23
CA LYS A 208 -9.01 4.39 14.48
C LYS A 208 -9.66 3.05 14.81
N GLU A 209 -9.31 2.00 14.08
CA GLU A 209 -9.84 0.66 14.34
C GLU A 209 -9.44 0.17 15.74
N LEU A 210 -8.18 0.36 16.12
CA LEU A 210 -7.70 0.02 17.46
C LEU A 210 -8.49 0.75 18.55
N VAL A 211 -8.66 2.08 18.43
CA VAL A 211 -9.41 2.88 19.39
C VAL A 211 -10.86 2.40 19.54
N LEU A 212 -11.52 2.07 18.43
CA LEU A 212 -12.90 1.57 18.47
C LEU A 212 -13.01 0.19 19.13
N ILE A 213 -12.08 -0.72 18.84
CA ILE A 213 -12.03 -2.05 19.46
C ILE A 213 -11.89 -1.90 20.99
N THR A 214 -10.91 -1.10 21.44
CA THR A 214 -10.68 -0.85 22.87
C THR A 214 -11.85 -0.12 23.52
N LEU A 215 -12.51 0.82 22.83
CA LEU A 215 -13.70 1.50 23.34
C LEU A 215 -14.83 0.50 23.65
N PHE A 216 -15.12 -0.44 22.74
CA PHE A 216 -16.16 -1.43 22.99
C PHE A 216 -15.79 -2.43 24.08
N ALA A 217 -14.51 -2.78 24.22
CA ALA A 217 -14.01 -3.55 25.36
C ALA A 217 -14.24 -2.81 26.69
N ALA A 218 -13.93 -1.52 26.73
CA ALA A 218 -14.15 -0.66 27.90
C ALA A 218 -15.64 -0.47 28.24
N LEU A 219 -16.50 -0.26 27.23
CA LEU A 219 -17.94 -0.18 27.43
C LEU A 219 -18.51 -1.49 27.98
N THR A 220 -18.00 -2.64 27.51
CA THR A 220 -18.35 -3.95 28.06
C THR A 220 -17.97 -4.04 29.55
N ALA A 221 -16.77 -3.58 29.92
CA ALA A 221 -16.32 -3.54 31.32
C ALA A 221 -17.15 -2.58 32.20
N LEU A 222 -17.57 -1.44 31.67
CA LEU A 222 -18.49 -0.52 32.36
C LEU A 222 -19.88 -1.14 32.53
N GLY A 223 -20.39 -1.81 31.49
CA GLY A 223 -21.64 -2.56 31.55
C GLY A 223 -21.63 -3.67 32.60
N ALA A 224 -20.46 -4.27 32.85
CA ALA A 224 -20.27 -5.27 33.89
C ALA A 224 -20.38 -4.69 35.32
N ARG A 225 -20.21 -3.36 35.51
CA ARG A 225 -20.46 -2.71 36.80
C ARG A 225 -21.94 -2.62 37.14
N VAL A 226 -22.78 -2.47 36.12
CA VAL A 226 -24.23 -2.43 36.27
C VAL A 226 -24.75 -3.87 36.33
N ALA A 227 -24.64 -4.47 37.51
CA ALA A 227 -24.96 -5.86 37.78
C ALA A 227 -25.89 -6.01 38.98
N ILE A 228 -27.06 -6.62 38.76
CA ILE A 228 -28.04 -6.91 39.81
C ILE A 228 -27.95 -8.41 40.14
N PRO A 229 -27.49 -8.79 41.35
CA PRO A 229 -27.52 -10.17 41.80
C PRO A 229 -28.95 -10.64 42.00
N LEU A 230 -29.24 -11.86 41.59
CA LEU A 230 -30.50 -12.54 41.91
C LEU A 230 -30.24 -13.57 43.02
N PRO A 231 -31.07 -13.65 44.07
CA PRO A 231 -30.79 -14.48 45.24
C PRO A 231 -30.83 -15.98 44.96
N PHE A 232 -31.43 -16.40 43.84
CA PHE A 232 -31.66 -17.80 43.49
C PHE A 232 -30.72 -18.33 42.38
N THR A 233 -29.85 -17.50 41.79
CA THR A 233 -28.91 -17.94 40.74
C THR A 233 -27.51 -17.35 40.96
N PRO A 234 -26.43 -18.11 40.65
CA PRO A 234 -25.06 -17.60 40.74
C PRO A 234 -24.73 -16.55 39.65
N VAL A 235 -25.58 -16.40 38.63
CA VAL A 235 -25.36 -15.49 37.51
C VAL A 235 -26.11 -14.16 37.75
N PRO A 236 -25.44 -13.00 37.76
CA PRO A 236 -26.12 -11.71 37.90
C PRO A 236 -26.76 -11.26 36.58
N VAL A 237 -27.83 -10.46 36.67
CA VAL A 237 -28.33 -9.70 35.52
C VAL A 237 -27.37 -8.54 35.27
N THR A 238 -26.75 -8.45 34.10
CA THR A 238 -25.78 -7.39 33.79
C THR A 238 -26.16 -6.56 32.57
N LEU A 239 -25.78 -5.29 32.54
CA LEU A 239 -25.86 -4.48 31.31
C LEU A 239 -24.82 -4.90 30.27
N GLN A 240 -23.80 -5.65 30.70
CA GLN A 240 -22.69 -6.13 29.89
C GLN A 240 -23.13 -6.78 28.57
N VAL A 241 -24.17 -7.61 28.57
CA VAL A 241 -24.69 -8.35 27.40
C VAL A 241 -25.00 -7.44 26.19
N LEU A 242 -25.33 -6.16 26.44
CA LEU A 242 -25.68 -5.20 25.40
C LEU A 242 -24.47 -4.83 24.50
N PHE A 243 -23.27 -4.73 25.07
CA PHE A 243 -22.09 -4.21 24.37
C PHE A 243 -21.44 -5.21 23.39
N PRO A 244 -21.36 -6.52 23.65
CA PRO A 244 -20.94 -7.52 22.66
C PRO A 244 -21.85 -7.53 21.42
N LEU A 245 -23.16 -7.38 21.61
CA LEU A 245 -24.13 -7.31 20.50
C LEU A 245 -23.89 -6.05 19.66
N LEU A 246 -23.75 -4.88 20.30
CA LEU A 246 -23.43 -3.64 19.61
C LEU A 246 -22.06 -3.71 18.91
N ALA A 247 -21.04 -4.29 19.55
CA ALA A 247 -19.72 -4.44 18.96
C ALA A 247 -19.77 -5.24 17.66
N GLY A 248 -20.52 -6.34 17.62
CA GLY A 248 -20.75 -7.12 16.41
C GLY A 248 -21.49 -6.35 15.32
N LEU A 249 -22.54 -5.60 15.69
CA LEU A 249 -23.37 -4.84 14.76
C LEU A 249 -22.69 -3.59 14.19
N LEU A 250 -21.82 -2.96 14.96
CA LEU A 250 -21.21 -1.66 14.66
C LEU A 250 -19.77 -1.79 14.15
N LEU A 251 -18.97 -2.70 14.70
CA LEU A 251 -17.59 -2.92 14.25
C LEU A 251 -17.47 -4.05 13.21
N GLY A 252 -18.52 -4.86 13.06
CA GLY A 252 -18.52 -6.08 12.25
C GLY A 252 -17.99 -7.30 13.01
N SER A 253 -18.12 -8.49 12.40
CA SER A 253 -17.88 -9.78 13.07
C SER A 253 -16.48 -9.91 13.70
N LYS A 254 -15.43 -9.64 12.90
CA LYS A 254 -14.03 -9.79 13.36
C LYS A 254 -13.63 -8.77 14.42
N ARG A 255 -13.91 -7.48 14.19
CA ARG A 255 -13.51 -6.40 15.12
C ARG A 255 -14.37 -6.42 16.39
N GLY A 256 -15.66 -6.72 16.25
CA GLY A 256 -16.54 -6.97 17.39
C GLY A 256 -16.00 -8.10 18.25
N ALA A 257 -15.67 -9.25 17.68
CA ALA A 257 -15.05 -10.35 18.42
C ALA A 257 -13.72 -9.96 19.08
N LEU A 258 -12.84 -9.24 18.36
CA LEU A 258 -11.57 -8.75 18.91
C LEU A 258 -11.77 -7.86 20.15
N SER A 259 -12.79 -6.97 20.16
CA SER A 259 -13.08 -6.14 21.34
C SER A 259 -13.45 -6.99 22.56
N GLN A 260 -14.14 -8.11 22.34
CA GLN A 260 -14.52 -9.02 23.42
C GLN A 260 -13.35 -9.89 23.86
N VAL A 261 -12.44 -10.27 22.95
CA VAL A 261 -11.17 -10.93 23.28
C VAL A 261 -10.33 -10.00 24.17
N GLU A 262 -10.19 -8.73 23.81
CA GLU A 262 -9.48 -7.73 24.62
C GLU A 262 -10.09 -7.60 26.01
N TYR A 263 -11.43 -7.50 26.09
CA TYR A 263 -12.15 -7.46 27.36
C TYR A 263 -11.87 -8.69 28.25
N VAL A 264 -11.96 -9.89 27.69
CA VAL A 264 -11.70 -11.14 28.43
C VAL A 264 -10.22 -11.25 28.83
N ALA A 265 -9.30 -10.90 27.94
CA ALA A 265 -7.86 -10.92 28.20
C ALA A 265 -7.48 -9.94 29.32
N ALA A 266 -8.04 -8.74 29.32
CA ALA A 266 -7.86 -7.75 30.38
C ALA A 266 -8.31 -8.31 31.75
N GLY A 267 -9.47 -8.96 31.80
CA GLY A 267 -9.96 -9.58 33.03
C GLY A 267 -9.12 -10.76 33.49
N LEU A 268 -8.69 -11.64 32.57
CA LEU A 268 -7.77 -12.74 32.87
C LEU A 268 -6.41 -12.26 33.39
N ALA A 269 -5.92 -11.12 32.88
CA ALA A 269 -4.69 -10.47 33.36
C ALA A 269 -4.83 -9.85 34.76
N GLY A 270 -6.02 -9.87 35.36
CA GLY A 270 -6.25 -9.43 36.74
C GLY A 270 -6.90 -8.05 36.85
N LEU A 271 -7.21 -7.36 35.75
CA LEU A 271 -7.95 -6.10 35.80
C LEU A 271 -9.39 -6.39 36.28
N PRO A 272 -9.92 -5.62 37.26
CA PRO A 272 -11.28 -5.79 37.76
C PRO A 272 -12.26 -5.27 36.71
N VAL A 273 -12.52 -6.04 35.67
CA VAL A 273 -13.38 -5.70 34.51
C VAL A 273 -14.62 -6.61 34.41
N PHE A 274 -14.62 -7.76 35.08
CA PHE A 274 -15.79 -8.65 35.12
C PHE A 274 -16.88 -8.15 36.07
N ALA A 275 -18.03 -8.81 36.05
CA ALA A 275 -19.20 -8.41 36.81
C ALA A 275 -18.90 -8.31 38.30
N LYS A 276 -19.41 -7.26 38.95
CA LYS A 276 -19.13 -6.91 40.36
C LYS A 276 -17.64 -6.66 40.68
N GLY A 277 -16.85 -6.30 39.67
CA GLY A 277 -15.41 -6.03 39.84
C GLY A 277 -14.54 -7.29 39.88
N GLY A 278 -15.07 -8.44 39.43
CA GLY A 278 -14.30 -9.67 39.34
C GLY A 278 -13.11 -9.59 38.37
N SER A 279 -12.09 -10.40 38.61
CA SER A 279 -10.91 -10.52 37.76
C SER A 279 -10.15 -11.83 37.99
N GLY A 280 -9.21 -12.09 37.08
CA GLY A 280 -8.26 -13.19 37.14
C GLY A 280 -8.81 -14.53 36.62
N PRO A 281 -7.92 -15.53 36.45
CA PRO A 281 -8.31 -16.84 35.97
C PRO A 281 -9.27 -17.58 36.90
N ALA A 282 -9.16 -17.38 38.21
CA ALA A 282 -10.05 -18.02 39.20
C ALA A 282 -11.51 -17.56 39.03
N TYR A 283 -11.74 -16.26 38.80
CA TYR A 283 -13.09 -15.76 38.50
C TYR A 283 -13.61 -16.34 37.19
N PHE A 284 -12.75 -16.39 36.16
CA PHE A 284 -13.11 -16.94 34.86
C PHE A 284 -13.51 -18.42 34.93
N LEU A 285 -12.86 -19.21 35.78
CA LEU A 285 -13.22 -20.62 36.04
C LEU A 285 -14.50 -20.79 36.87
N GLY A 286 -15.10 -19.69 37.34
CA GLY A 286 -16.36 -19.67 38.06
C GLY A 286 -17.60 -19.91 37.19
N PRO A 287 -18.80 -19.72 37.76
CA PRO A 287 -20.06 -20.07 37.11
C PRO A 287 -20.40 -19.23 35.86
N THR A 288 -19.76 -18.07 35.68
CA THR A 288 -20.04 -17.12 34.59
C THR A 288 -19.05 -17.20 33.42
N GLY A 289 -17.98 -18.00 33.51
CA GLY A 289 -16.92 -18.08 32.49
C GLY A 289 -17.42 -18.31 31.07
N GLY A 290 -18.38 -19.23 30.91
CA GLY A 290 -18.99 -19.53 29.61
C GLY A 290 -19.73 -18.37 28.97
N TYR A 291 -20.30 -17.45 29.74
CA TYR A 291 -20.96 -16.25 29.20
C TYR A 291 -19.92 -15.25 28.67
N LEU A 292 -18.76 -15.16 29.32
CA LEU A 292 -17.63 -14.32 28.86
C LEU A 292 -17.08 -14.81 27.52
N LEU A 293 -16.91 -16.13 27.36
CA LEU A 293 -16.59 -16.73 26.05
C LEU A 293 -17.72 -16.55 25.05
N GLY A 294 -18.96 -16.70 25.51
CA GLY A 294 -20.16 -16.45 24.73
C GLY A 294 -20.20 -15.05 24.13
N PHE A 295 -19.71 -14.02 24.82
CA PHE A 295 -19.62 -12.66 24.27
C PHE A 295 -18.72 -12.56 23.03
N VAL A 296 -17.59 -13.26 23.01
CA VAL A 296 -16.68 -13.29 21.84
C VAL A 296 -17.39 -13.92 20.64
N VAL A 297 -17.98 -15.09 20.85
CA VAL A 297 -18.68 -15.84 19.78
C VAL A 297 -19.91 -15.06 19.31
N ALA A 298 -20.68 -14.48 20.23
CA ALA A 298 -21.87 -13.72 19.91
C ALA A 298 -21.57 -12.45 19.12
N ALA A 299 -20.52 -11.70 19.48
CA ALA A 299 -20.11 -10.52 18.70
C ALA A 299 -19.75 -10.89 17.25
N PHE A 300 -19.07 -12.04 17.06
CA PHE A 300 -18.80 -12.57 15.72
C PHE A 300 -20.09 -12.94 14.98
N VAL A 301 -20.94 -13.76 15.61
CA VAL A 301 -22.17 -14.30 15.00
C VAL A 301 -23.17 -13.19 14.67
N VAL A 302 -23.37 -12.22 15.56
CA VAL A 302 -24.28 -11.10 15.32
C VAL A 302 -23.80 -10.26 14.15
N GLY A 303 -22.49 -9.97 14.07
CA GLY A 303 -21.92 -9.25 12.93
C GLY A 303 -22.11 -10.00 11.61
N GLU A 304 -21.92 -11.32 11.62
CA GLU A 304 -22.10 -12.17 10.44
C GLU A 304 -23.57 -12.28 10.02
N LEU A 305 -24.49 -12.47 10.99
CA LEU A 305 -25.93 -12.47 10.75
C LEU A 305 -26.40 -11.13 10.19
N ALA A 306 -25.90 -10.01 10.72
CA ALA A 306 -26.24 -8.68 10.23
C ALA A 306 -25.85 -8.48 8.76
N VAL A 307 -24.70 -9.02 8.34
CA VAL A 307 -24.28 -8.99 6.92
C VAL A 307 -25.16 -9.90 6.07
N ARG A 308 -25.37 -11.16 6.48
CA ARG A 308 -26.16 -12.15 5.73
C ARG A 308 -27.62 -11.73 5.55
N MET A 309 -28.21 -11.15 6.58
CA MET A 309 -29.59 -10.67 6.58
C MET A 309 -29.74 -9.29 5.92
N ARG A 310 -28.63 -8.66 5.48
CA ARG A 310 -28.60 -7.25 5.04
C ARG A 310 -29.34 -6.35 6.03
N ALA A 311 -29.01 -6.50 7.32
CA ALA A 311 -29.75 -5.90 8.43
C ALA A 311 -29.60 -4.37 8.44
N SER A 312 -30.48 -3.71 7.67
CA SER A 312 -30.61 -2.25 7.58
C SER A 312 -31.74 -1.72 8.47
N GLY A 313 -32.79 -2.51 8.69
CA GLY A 313 -33.93 -2.15 9.53
C GLY A 313 -33.85 -2.67 10.97
N LYS A 314 -34.57 -1.99 11.89
CA LYS A 314 -34.63 -2.34 13.33
C LYS A 314 -35.05 -3.79 13.58
N GLY A 315 -35.97 -4.34 12.78
CA GLY A 315 -36.41 -5.73 12.89
C GLY A 315 -35.30 -6.75 12.59
N ALA A 316 -34.51 -6.54 11.54
CA ALA A 316 -33.40 -7.42 11.19
C ALA A 316 -32.26 -7.33 12.23
N ILE A 317 -31.98 -6.13 12.76
CA ILE A 317 -31.01 -5.92 13.84
C ILE A 317 -31.46 -6.62 15.13
N PHE A 318 -32.74 -6.51 15.47
CA PHE A 318 -33.33 -7.21 16.61
C PHE A 318 -33.17 -8.73 16.48
N LEU A 319 -33.53 -9.31 15.32
CA LEU A 319 -33.39 -10.75 15.07
C LEU A 319 -31.92 -11.21 15.13
N ALA A 320 -31.00 -10.45 14.54
CA ALA A 320 -29.57 -10.75 14.64
C ALA A 320 -29.08 -10.71 16.10
N SER A 321 -29.57 -9.75 16.89
CA SER A 321 -29.26 -9.61 18.32
C SER A 321 -29.79 -10.78 19.13
N LEU A 322 -31.01 -11.28 18.84
CA LEU A 322 -31.55 -12.50 19.47
C LEU A 322 -30.69 -13.73 19.15
N GLY A 323 -30.17 -13.84 17.91
CA GLY A 323 -29.20 -14.86 17.55
C GLY A 323 -27.93 -14.79 18.41
N GLY A 324 -27.43 -13.59 18.68
CA GLY A 324 -26.32 -13.36 19.62
C GLY A 324 -26.64 -13.78 21.05
N VAL A 325 -27.81 -13.39 21.57
CA VAL A 325 -28.27 -13.79 22.92
C VAL A 325 -28.38 -15.31 23.03
N ALA A 326 -28.90 -15.99 22.01
CA ALA A 326 -28.97 -17.45 21.99
C ALA A 326 -27.58 -18.10 22.05
N VAL A 327 -26.58 -17.55 21.35
CA VAL A 327 -25.18 -18.00 21.43
C VAL A 327 -24.61 -17.78 22.84
N ILE A 328 -24.87 -16.64 23.46
CA ILE A 328 -24.42 -16.34 24.84
C ILE A 328 -25.01 -17.36 25.81
N TYR A 329 -26.31 -17.65 25.70
CA TYR A 329 -26.98 -18.66 26.53
C TYR A 329 -26.43 -20.06 26.28
N LEU A 330 -26.17 -20.44 25.03
CA LEU A 330 -25.60 -21.75 24.72
C LEU A 330 -24.24 -21.93 25.39
N CYS A 331 -23.32 -20.98 25.21
CA CYS A 331 -22.00 -21.03 25.84
C CYS A 331 -22.08 -20.98 27.38
N GLY A 332 -22.92 -20.09 27.91
CA GLY A 332 -23.10 -19.90 29.34
C GLY A 332 -23.73 -21.10 30.05
N ALA A 333 -24.80 -21.68 29.48
CA ALA A 333 -25.51 -22.81 30.06
C ALA A 333 -24.66 -24.10 30.01
N LEU A 334 -23.94 -24.36 28.91
CA LEU A 334 -23.04 -25.51 28.80
C LEU A 334 -21.91 -25.43 29.85
N TRP A 335 -21.33 -24.26 30.02
CA TRP A 335 -20.29 -24.03 31.03
C TRP A 335 -20.84 -24.18 32.45
N LEU A 336 -21.97 -23.53 32.74
CA LEU A 336 -22.59 -23.58 34.06
C LEU A 336 -22.99 -25.00 34.43
N ALA A 337 -23.46 -25.81 33.47
CA ALA A 337 -23.75 -27.22 33.70
C ALA A 337 -22.49 -28.01 34.12
N GLY A 338 -21.36 -27.78 33.43
CA GLY A 338 -20.08 -28.39 33.81
C GLY A 338 -19.61 -27.96 35.20
N TRP A 339 -19.70 -26.67 35.50
CA TRP A 339 -19.35 -26.11 36.81
C TRP A 339 -20.22 -26.69 37.94
N LEU A 340 -21.55 -26.79 37.73
CA LEU A 340 -22.48 -27.42 38.68
C LEU A 340 -22.19 -28.92 38.87
N GLY A 341 -21.77 -29.62 37.81
CA GLY A 341 -21.39 -31.04 37.90
C GLY A 341 -20.18 -31.25 38.80
N ILE A 342 -19.16 -30.38 38.69
CA ILE A 342 -17.97 -30.39 39.56
C ILE A 342 -18.35 -30.03 41.00
N ALA A 343 -19.26 -29.07 41.19
CA ALA A 343 -19.61 -28.58 42.53
C ALA A 343 -20.63 -29.46 43.29
N GLY A 344 -21.47 -30.23 42.60
CA GLY A 344 -22.67 -30.85 43.20
C GLY A 344 -22.86 -32.35 42.97
N HIS A 345 -21.96 -33.05 42.25
CA HIS A 345 -22.06 -34.49 41.95
C HIS A 345 -23.42 -34.95 41.37
N LEU A 346 -24.07 -34.08 40.60
CA LEU A 346 -25.34 -34.36 39.92
C LEU A 346 -25.10 -35.12 38.60
N SER A 347 -26.13 -35.77 38.07
CA SER A 347 -26.07 -36.36 36.74
C SER A 347 -25.98 -35.28 35.64
N PRO A 348 -25.36 -35.54 34.48
CA PRO A 348 -25.19 -34.54 33.42
C PRO A 348 -26.50 -33.89 32.95
N ILE A 349 -27.59 -34.67 32.89
CA ILE A 349 -28.92 -34.17 32.49
C ILE A 349 -29.50 -33.23 33.56
N ALA A 350 -29.32 -33.57 34.84
CA ALA A 350 -29.73 -32.71 35.94
C ALA A 350 -28.95 -31.38 35.93
N CYS A 351 -27.64 -31.44 35.70
CA CYS A 351 -26.79 -30.25 35.55
C CYS A 351 -27.24 -29.34 34.41
N LEU A 352 -27.53 -29.90 33.22
CA LEU A 352 -28.04 -29.12 32.09
C LEU A 352 -29.40 -28.48 32.42
N THR A 353 -30.32 -29.25 33.00
CA THR A 353 -31.64 -28.75 33.39
C THR A 353 -31.53 -27.60 34.38
N GLN A 354 -30.65 -27.73 35.37
CA GLN A 354 -30.41 -26.69 36.37
C GLN A 354 -29.70 -25.47 35.77
N ALA A 355 -28.73 -25.67 34.88
CA ALA A 355 -28.07 -24.58 34.17
C ALA A 355 -29.04 -23.77 33.30
N TRP A 356 -30.01 -24.41 32.66
CA TRP A 356 -31.08 -23.70 31.94
C TRP A 356 -32.00 -22.90 32.88
N ARG A 357 -32.42 -23.51 34.00
CA ARG A 357 -33.29 -22.86 34.99
C ARG A 357 -32.63 -21.66 35.67
N LEU A 358 -31.34 -21.76 35.98
CA LEU A 358 -30.59 -20.74 36.72
C LEU A 358 -29.89 -19.73 35.80
N GLY A 359 -29.41 -20.19 34.64
CA GLY A 359 -28.53 -19.47 33.72
C GLY A 359 -29.21 -18.87 32.49
N VAL A 360 -30.45 -19.27 32.17
CA VAL A 360 -31.16 -18.79 30.97
C VAL A 360 -32.51 -18.18 31.32
N LEU A 361 -33.39 -18.97 31.93
CA LEU A 361 -34.79 -18.58 32.18
C LEU A 361 -34.97 -17.21 32.86
N PRO A 362 -34.17 -16.82 33.87
CA PRO A 362 -34.34 -15.53 34.55
C PRO A 362 -33.98 -14.31 33.69
N PHE A 363 -33.21 -14.50 32.62
CA PHE A 363 -32.62 -13.42 31.84
C PHE A 363 -33.37 -13.13 30.55
N ILE A 364 -34.20 -14.06 30.06
CA ILE A 364 -34.87 -13.98 28.75
C ILE A 364 -35.58 -12.64 28.55
N ALA A 365 -36.45 -12.25 29.47
CA ALA A 365 -37.23 -11.01 29.34
C ALA A 365 -36.33 -9.77 29.27
N VAL A 366 -35.29 -9.73 30.10
CA VAL A 366 -34.36 -8.59 30.17
C VAL A 366 -33.47 -8.54 28.94
N ASP A 367 -33.00 -9.67 28.43
CA ASP A 367 -32.13 -9.71 27.25
C ASP A 367 -32.90 -9.48 25.95
N VAL A 368 -34.17 -9.85 25.87
CA VAL A 368 -35.08 -9.41 24.80
C VAL A 368 -35.23 -7.89 24.83
N ALA A 369 -35.44 -7.29 26.01
CA ALA A 369 -35.48 -5.83 26.15
C ALA A 369 -34.16 -5.16 25.74
N LYS A 370 -33.01 -5.77 26.06
CA LYS A 370 -31.70 -5.29 25.58
C LYS A 370 -31.58 -5.42 24.06
N ALA A 371 -32.03 -6.50 23.45
CA ALA A 371 -32.01 -6.66 22.00
C ALA A 371 -32.86 -5.58 21.30
N LEU A 372 -34.00 -5.19 21.89
CA LEU A 372 -34.80 -4.05 21.41
C LEU A 372 -34.04 -2.72 21.55
N ALA A 373 -33.38 -2.49 22.69
CA ALA A 373 -32.55 -1.31 22.91
C ALA A 373 -31.39 -1.23 21.90
N VAL A 374 -30.72 -2.36 21.65
CA VAL A 374 -29.67 -2.50 20.63
C VAL A 374 -30.21 -2.11 19.26
N ALA A 375 -31.37 -2.65 18.85
CA ALA A 375 -32.00 -2.31 17.58
C ALA A 375 -32.35 -0.82 17.46
N ALA A 376 -32.72 -0.17 18.56
CA ALA A 376 -33.03 1.26 18.57
C ALA A 376 -31.78 2.15 18.43
N VAL A 377 -30.67 1.79 19.08
CA VAL A 377 -29.46 2.64 19.11
C VAL A 377 -28.48 2.36 17.97
N THR A 378 -28.54 1.19 17.34
CA THR A 378 -27.57 0.78 16.31
C THR A 378 -27.56 1.73 15.11
N GLU A 379 -28.70 2.25 14.69
CA GLU A 379 -28.76 3.18 13.55
C GLU A 379 -28.04 4.52 13.87
N GLY A 380 -28.27 5.07 15.06
CA GLY A 380 -27.52 6.25 15.55
C GLY A 380 -26.03 5.97 15.71
N GLY A 381 -25.68 4.78 16.21
CA GLY A 381 -24.30 4.32 16.32
C GLY A 381 -23.58 4.20 14.97
N ARG A 382 -24.26 3.71 13.93
CA ARG A 382 -23.71 3.65 12.56
C ARG A 382 -23.43 5.04 12.01
N ARG A 383 -24.39 5.97 12.14
CA ARG A 383 -24.21 7.37 11.72
C ARG A 383 -23.03 8.05 12.46
N TRP A 384 -22.90 7.80 13.75
CA TRP A 384 -21.76 8.31 14.54
C TRP A 384 -20.42 7.73 14.05
N LEU A 385 -20.37 6.44 13.75
CA LEU A 385 -19.18 5.80 13.17
C LEU A 385 -18.84 6.35 11.78
N GLU A 386 -19.83 6.60 10.94
CA GLU A 386 -19.63 7.19 9.61
C GLU A 386 -19.02 8.61 9.70
N LEU A 387 -19.46 9.41 10.67
CA LEU A 387 -18.89 10.73 10.96
C LEU A 387 -17.42 10.63 11.41
N LEU A 388 -17.08 9.67 12.28
CA LEU A 388 -15.71 9.43 12.73
C LEU A 388 -14.79 8.85 11.63
N GLN A 389 -15.38 8.08 10.70
CA GLN A 389 -14.68 7.49 9.58
C GLN A 389 -14.49 8.45 8.40
N GLY A 390 -15.03 9.69 8.50
CA GLY A 390 -14.80 10.74 7.50
C GLY A 390 -15.59 10.52 6.21
N GLY A 391 -16.86 10.13 6.33
CA GLY A 391 -17.85 10.23 5.25
C GLY A 391 -17.40 9.62 3.93
N ARG A 392 -17.04 8.33 3.91
CA ARG A 392 -16.85 7.57 2.67
C ARG A 392 -17.31 6.13 2.81
N TYR A 393 -18.64 5.95 2.78
CA TYR A 393 -19.34 4.80 2.20
C TYR A 393 -20.79 5.25 1.99
N GLY A 394 -21.00 6.01 0.91
CA GLY A 394 -22.30 6.27 0.30
C GLY A 394 -22.24 5.79 -1.13
#